data_AF-A0A419V841-F1
#
_entry.id   AF-A0A419V841-F1
#
_cell.length_a   1.000
_cell.length_b   1.000
_cell.length_c   1.000
_cell.angle_alpha   90.00
_cell.angle_beta   90.00
_cell.angle_gamma   90.00
#
_symmetry.space_group_name_H-M   'P 1'
#
loop_
_entity.id
_entity.type
_entity.pdbx_description
1 polymer ?
#
loop_
_entity_poly.entity_id
_entity_poly.type
_entity_poly.pdbx_seq_one_letter_code
_entity_poly.pdbx_strand_id
1 'polypeptide(L)'
;MKSKEEAITAYLREIDRSFYMETSKDQAHVDAAAPIGYGQTISQPSLVRKMTIELDPGPDLRVLEIGTGSGFQTALLAAFCGEVYTVERIAPLYEKAKQRLKAAGFSNIKYKLGNGSEGWEEYAPFDRILVTAAAASVPPALLQQLKPEGRMVIPVGSSFSQDLLLLEKETDGSVKETFLCAVMFVKLYE
;
A
#
# COMPACT_ATOMS: atom_id res chain seq x y z
N MET A 1 -16.52 15.94 -14.78
CA MET A 1 -15.89 14.66 -14.37
C MET A 1 -15.04 14.98 -13.15
N LYS A 2 -15.18 14.28 -12.03
CA LYS A 2 -14.28 14.48 -10.89
C LYS A 2 -12.86 14.05 -11.29
N SER A 3 -11.83 14.77 -10.84
CA SER A 3 -10.45 14.32 -11.01
C SER A 3 -10.22 13.01 -10.22
N LYS A 4 -9.20 12.23 -10.58
CA LYS A 4 -8.85 10.99 -9.86
C LYS A 4 -8.57 11.26 -8.38
N GLU A 5 -7.89 12.37 -8.08
CA GLU A 5 -7.64 12.85 -6.73
C GLU A 5 -8.94 13.15 -5.96
N GLU A 6 -9.90 13.82 -6.59
CA GLU A 6 -11.22 14.09 -5.99
C GLU A 6 -11.98 12.80 -5.71
N ALA A 7 -11.90 11.81 -6.61
CA ALA A 7 -12.53 10.51 -6.45
C ALA A 7 -11.91 9.72 -5.27
N ILE A 8 -10.57 9.66 -5.19
CA ILE A 8 -9.85 9.02 -4.07
C ILE A 8 -10.20 9.70 -2.75
N THR A 9 -10.23 11.04 -2.74
CA THR A 9 -10.58 11.81 -1.54
C THR A 9 -12.02 11.57 -1.10
N ALA A 10 -12.97 11.50 -2.05
CA ALA A 10 -14.36 11.20 -1.74
C ALA A 10 -14.51 9.79 -1.19
N TYR A 11 -13.90 8.80 -1.83
CA TYR A 11 -13.93 7.40 -1.36
C TYR A 11 -13.36 7.25 0.05
N LEU A 12 -12.25 7.93 0.35
CA LEU A 12 -11.66 7.94 1.70
C LEU A 12 -12.56 8.54 2.79
N ARG A 13 -13.49 9.44 2.43
CA ARG A 13 -14.48 9.99 3.36
C ARG A 13 -15.65 9.04 3.58
N GLU A 14 -15.96 8.20 2.58
CA GLU A 14 -17.09 7.26 2.61
C GLU A 14 -16.73 5.92 3.25
N ILE A 15 -15.50 5.45 3.06
CA ILE A 15 -15.03 4.19 3.64
C ILE A 15 -15.00 4.27 5.17
N ASP A 16 -15.65 3.31 5.83
CA ASP A 16 -15.62 3.19 7.29
C ASP A 16 -14.25 2.68 7.75
N ARG A 17 -13.34 3.59 8.13
CA ARG A 17 -12.03 3.21 8.65
C ARG A 17 -12.11 2.35 9.92
N SER A 18 -13.15 2.52 10.73
CA SER A 18 -13.33 1.75 11.99
C SER A 18 -13.57 0.26 11.72
N PHE A 19 -14.11 -0.08 10.54
CA PHE A 19 -14.26 -1.46 10.07
C PHE A 19 -12.91 -2.17 9.95
N TYR A 20 -11.84 -1.44 9.65
CA TYR A 20 -10.47 -1.97 9.50
C TYR A 20 -9.65 -1.89 10.79
N MET A 21 -10.25 -1.47 11.90
CA MET A 21 -9.60 -1.33 13.20
C MET A 21 -10.12 -2.41 14.17
N GLU A 22 -9.24 -2.97 14.98
CA GLU A 22 -9.63 -3.91 16.06
C GLU A 22 -9.86 -3.17 17.37
N THR A 23 -9.02 -2.18 17.64
CA THR A 23 -9.04 -1.33 18.84
C THR A 23 -9.17 0.14 18.44
N SER A 24 -9.52 1.00 19.39
CA SER A 24 -9.58 2.46 19.20
C SER A 24 -10.50 2.91 18.05
N LYS A 25 -11.61 2.19 17.83
CA LYS A 25 -12.57 2.47 16.74
C LYS A 25 -13.21 3.86 16.86
N ASP A 26 -13.37 4.35 18.07
CA ASP A 26 -13.81 5.71 18.39
C ASP A 26 -12.87 6.78 17.80
N GLN A 27 -11.60 6.43 17.58
CA GLN A 27 -10.58 7.31 17.00
C GLN A 27 -10.43 7.14 15.48
N ALA A 28 -11.29 6.37 14.80
CA ALA A 28 -11.14 6.11 13.37
C ALA A 28 -11.13 7.37 12.49
N HIS A 29 -11.80 8.44 12.94
CA HIS A 29 -11.86 9.74 12.28
C HIS A 29 -10.60 10.60 12.45
N VAL A 30 -9.73 10.25 13.40
CA VAL A 30 -8.51 11.01 13.70
C VAL A 30 -7.46 10.78 12.61
N ASP A 31 -6.85 11.86 12.14
CA ASP A 31 -5.76 11.79 11.15
C ASP A 31 -4.42 11.40 11.80
N ALA A 32 -4.39 10.19 12.38
CA ALA A 32 -3.22 9.61 13.02
C ALA A 32 -3.17 8.10 12.74
N ALA A 33 -1.97 7.53 12.79
CA ALA A 33 -1.82 6.08 12.77
C ALA A 33 -2.38 5.47 14.07
N ALA A 34 -2.94 4.27 13.99
CA ALA A 34 -3.49 3.57 15.16
C ALA A 34 -3.01 2.12 15.21
N PRO A 35 -2.88 1.50 16.41
CA PRO A 35 -2.46 0.11 16.53
C PRO A 35 -3.49 -0.86 15.92
N ILE A 36 -3.01 -1.92 15.26
CA ILE A 36 -3.84 -3.03 14.75
C ILE A 36 -3.43 -4.39 15.33
N GLY A 37 -2.59 -4.38 16.37
CA GLY A 37 -1.99 -5.56 16.98
C GLY A 37 -0.69 -5.97 16.30
N TYR A 38 0.02 -6.95 16.90
CA TYR A 38 1.27 -7.53 16.37
C TYR A 38 2.39 -6.51 16.09
N GLY A 39 2.40 -5.39 16.81
CA GLY A 39 3.36 -4.30 16.60
C GLY A 39 3.15 -3.51 15.30
N GLN A 40 2.00 -3.69 14.63
CA GLN A 40 1.66 -3.00 13.38
C GLN A 40 0.64 -1.89 13.61
N THR A 41 0.56 -0.97 12.66
CA THR A 41 -0.37 0.15 12.67
C THR A 41 -1.19 0.22 11.38
N ILE A 42 -2.41 0.74 11.47
CA ILE A 42 -3.13 1.30 10.32
C ILE A 42 -2.63 2.72 10.11
N SER A 43 -2.19 3.05 8.89
CA SER A 43 -1.65 4.36 8.57
C SER A 43 -2.69 5.48 8.72
N GLN A 44 -2.20 6.71 8.93
CA GLN A 44 -3.04 7.90 8.98
C GLN A 44 -3.74 8.14 7.61
N PRO A 45 -5.03 8.54 7.59
CA PRO A 45 -5.81 8.77 6.38
C PRO A 45 -5.16 9.73 5.37
N SER A 46 -4.56 10.82 5.83
CA SER A 46 -3.90 11.80 4.93
C SER A 46 -2.72 11.20 4.18
N LEU A 47 -1.95 10.32 4.83
CA LEU A 47 -0.82 9.63 4.22
C LEU A 47 -1.29 8.56 3.24
N VAL A 48 -2.29 7.77 3.62
CA VAL A 48 -2.96 6.80 2.73
C VAL A 48 -3.48 7.49 1.47
N ARG A 49 -4.12 8.66 1.62
CA ARG A 49 -4.57 9.51 0.51
C ARG A 49 -3.41 9.92 -0.38
N LYS A 50 -2.35 10.51 0.20
CA LYS A 50 -1.18 10.99 -0.55
C LYS A 50 -0.54 9.85 -1.33
N MET A 51 -0.20 8.75 -0.65
CA MET A 51 0.39 7.57 -1.29
C MET A 51 -0.44 7.05 -2.46
N THR A 52 -1.76 6.98 -2.30
CA THR A 52 -2.67 6.49 -3.35
C THR A 52 -2.76 7.45 -4.54
N ILE A 53 -2.73 8.78 -4.31
CA ILE A 53 -2.72 9.77 -5.40
C ILE A 53 -1.41 9.68 -6.20
N GLU A 54 -0.27 9.65 -5.51
CA GLU A 54 1.06 9.65 -6.13
C GLU A 54 1.31 8.33 -6.89
N LEU A 55 0.73 7.23 -6.40
CA LEU A 55 0.76 5.95 -7.10
C LEU A 55 0.01 6.00 -8.44
N ASP A 56 -0.94 6.91 -8.62
CA ASP A 56 -1.74 7.06 -9.84
C ASP A 56 -2.39 5.73 -10.30
N PRO A 57 -3.35 5.19 -9.53
CA PRO A 57 -4.03 3.92 -9.83
C PRO A 57 -4.95 4.04 -11.04
N GLY A 58 -5.35 2.92 -11.63
CA GLY A 58 -6.25 2.90 -12.78
C GLY A 58 -6.97 1.55 -12.96
N PRO A 59 -8.18 1.55 -13.53
CA PRO A 59 -9.06 0.38 -13.58
C PRO A 59 -8.49 -0.79 -14.40
N ASP A 60 -7.48 -0.55 -15.25
CA ASP A 60 -6.81 -1.57 -16.06
C ASP A 60 -5.43 -1.97 -15.49
N LEU A 61 -5.02 -1.38 -14.35
CA LEU A 61 -3.70 -1.57 -13.76
C LEU A 61 -3.68 -2.70 -12.74
N ARG A 62 -2.58 -3.46 -12.73
CA ARG A 62 -2.25 -4.43 -11.69
C ARG A 62 -1.32 -3.80 -10.67
N VAL A 63 -1.72 -3.80 -9.40
CA VAL A 63 -0.94 -3.25 -8.29
C VAL A 63 -0.46 -4.34 -7.35
N LEU A 64 0.82 -4.29 -6.96
CA LEU A 64 1.36 -5.05 -5.84
C LEU A 64 1.43 -4.16 -4.59
N GLU A 65 0.79 -4.59 -3.51
CA GLU A 65 0.90 -4.01 -2.18
C GLU A 65 1.78 -4.89 -1.30
N ILE A 66 2.75 -4.28 -0.63
CA ILE A 66 3.59 -4.92 0.38
C ILE A 66 3.17 -4.40 1.76
N GLY A 67 2.62 -5.29 2.59
CA GLY A 67 2.08 -4.99 3.91
C GLY A 67 0.56 -4.80 3.88
N THR A 68 -0.19 -5.91 3.76
CA THR A 68 -1.66 -5.87 3.81
C THR A 68 -2.17 -5.26 5.12
N GLY A 69 -1.54 -5.59 6.26
CA GLY A 69 -1.87 -5.06 7.57
C GLY A 69 -3.35 -5.22 7.93
N SER A 70 -4.06 -4.09 8.04
CA SER A 70 -5.50 -4.09 8.34
C SER A 70 -6.40 -4.37 7.13
N GLY A 71 -5.87 -4.20 5.91
CA GLY A 71 -6.62 -4.18 4.66
C GLY A 71 -7.15 -2.80 4.25
N PHE A 72 -6.92 -1.74 5.02
CA PHE A 72 -7.47 -0.41 4.71
C PHE A 72 -6.90 0.18 3.42
N GLN A 73 -5.58 0.15 3.24
CA GLN A 73 -4.94 0.58 2.00
C GLN A 73 -5.31 -0.35 0.83
N THR A 74 -5.37 -1.66 1.06
CA THR A 74 -5.82 -2.64 0.07
C THR A 74 -7.22 -2.34 -0.46
N ALA A 75 -8.15 -1.90 0.41
CA ALA A 75 -9.51 -1.53 0.02
C ALA A 75 -9.54 -0.32 -0.94
N LEU A 76 -8.70 0.69 -0.66
CA LEU A 76 -8.53 1.81 -1.59
C LEU A 76 -7.96 1.33 -2.93
N LEU A 77 -6.90 0.53 -2.91
CA LEU A 77 -6.32 0.00 -4.14
C LEU A 77 -7.35 -0.81 -4.94
N ALA A 78 -8.15 -1.64 -4.27
CA ALA A 78 -9.15 -2.48 -4.92
C ALA A 78 -10.32 -1.69 -5.51
N ALA A 79 -10.61 -0.49 -4.98
CA ALA A 79 -11.61 0.42 -5.52
C ALA A 79 -11.14 1.17 -6.78
N PHE A 80 -9.82 1.32 -6.98
CA PHE A 80 -9.25 2.14 -8.06
C PHE A 80 -8.36 1.39 -9.05
N CYS A 81 -8.01 0.13 -8.79
CA CYS A 81 -7.20 -0.74 -9.65
C CYS A 81 -7.99 -1.93 -10.20
N GLY A 82 -7.55 -2.45 -11.34
CA GLY A 82 -8.14 -3.64 -11.97
C GLY A 82 -7.90 -4.90 -11.14
N GLU A 83 -6.67 -5.12 -10.69
CA GLU A 83 -6.31 -6.22 -9.79
C GLU A 83 -5.33 -5.76 -8.71
N VAL A 84 -5.54 -6.25 -7.49
CA VAL A 84 -4.66 -6.00 -6.34
C VAL A 84 -4.02 -7.31 -5.90
N TYR A 85 -2.71 -7.30 -5.78
CA TYR A 85 -1.91 -8.39 -5.23
C TYR A 85 -1.32 -7.89 -3.94
N THR A 86 -1.66 -8.49 -2.80
CA THR A 86 -1.19 -8.01 -1.50
C THR A 86 -0.43 -9.10 -0.76
N VAL A 87 0.71 -8.72 -0.17
CA VAL A 87 1.59 -9.60 0.59
C VAL A 87 1.62 -9.18 2.06
N GLU A 88 1.37 -10.12 2.95
CA GLU A 88 1.48 -9.94 4.40
C GLU A 88 2.34 -11.06 4.99
N ARG A 89 3.19 -10.74 5.96
CA ARG A 89 4.07 -11.71 6.62
C ARG A 89 3.48 -12.27 7.92
N ILE A 90 2.57 -11.54 8.54
CA ILE A 90 1.96 -11.88 9.84
C ILE A 90 0.65 -12.63 9.60
N ALA A 91 0.68 -13.95 9.78
CA ALA A 91 -0.46 -14.84 9.47
C ALA A 91 -1.80 -14.40 10.11
N PRO A 92 -1.86 -13.95 11.39
CA PRO A 92 -3.11 -13.43 11.94
C PRO A 92 -3.65 -12.17 11.26
N LEU A 93 -2.78 -11.27 10.80
CA LEU A 93 -3.19 -10.07 10.05
C LEU A 93 -3.66 -10.44 8.65
N TYR A 94 -2.94 -11.35 7.98
CA TYR A 94 -3.30 -11.88 6.67
C TYR A 94 -4.73 -12.45 6.67
N GLU A 95 -5.05 -13.34 7.61
CA GLU A 95 -6.37 -13.98 7.67
C GLU A 95 -7.47 -12.97 7.96
N LYS A 96 -7.24 -12.06 8.91
CA LYS A 96 -8.21 -11.03 9.28
C LYS A 96 -8.48 -10.05 8.14
N ALA A 97 -7.44 -9.53 7.49
CA ALA A 97 -7.57 -8.62 6.37
C ALA A 97 -8.32 -9.28 5.21
N LYS A 98 -7.99 -10.53 4.89
CA LYS A 98 -8.67 -11.33 3.86
C LYS A 98 -10.17 -11.49 4.15
N GLN A 99 -10.54 -11.80 5.40
CA GLN A 99 -11.95 -11.91 5.80
C GLN A 99 -12.68 -10.57 5.67
N ARG A 100 -12.10 -9.47 6.19
CA ARG A 100 -12.70 -8.13 6.12
C ARG A 100 -12.88 -7.66 4.68
N LEU A 101 -11.86 -7.80 3.84
CA LEU A 101 -11.90 -7.36 2.45
C LEU A 101 -12.92 -8.15 1.62
N LYS A 102 -13.06 -9.45 1.86
CA LYS A 102 -14.16 -10.24 1.28
C LYS A 102 -15.53 -9.79 1.75
N ALA A 103 -15.68 -9.52 3.06
CA ALA A 103 -16.94 -9.02 3.62
C ALA A 103 -17.29 -7.61 3.10
N ALA A 104 -16.29 -6.79 2.76
CA ALA A 104 -16.45 -5.50 2.10
C ALA A 104 -16.82 -5.61 0.60
N GLY A 105 -16.88 -6.83 0.05
CA GLY A 105 -17.35 -7.09 -1.32
C GLY A 105 -16.27 -7.08 -2.40
N PHE A 106 -14.99 -6.96 -2.04
CA PHE A 106 -13.92 -6.98 -3.04
C PHE A 106 -13.67 -8.40 -3.57
N SER A 107 -13.58 -8.51 -4.91
CA SER A 107 -13.35 -9.76 -5.62
C SER A 107 -12.07 -9.74 -6.48
N ASN A 108 -11.46 -8.58 -6.64
CA ASN A 108 -10.26 -8.34 -7.46
C ASN A 108 -8.96 -8.37 -6.65
N ILE A 109 -8.91 -9.08 -5.53
CA ILE A 109 -7.75 -9.14 -4.63
C ILE A 109 -7.18 -10.56 -4.56
N LYS A 110 -5.86 -10.67 -4.78
CA LYS A 110 -5.07 -11.88 -4.52
C LYS A 110 -4.20 -11.68 -3.28
N TYR A 111 -4.13 -12.71 -2.45
CA TYR A 111 -3.52 -12.64 -1.13
C TYR A 111 -2.36 -13.63 -1.00
N LYS A 112 -1.17 -13.16 -0.66
CA LYS A 112 0.00 -13.99 -0.33
C LYS A 112 0.40 -13.80 1.13
N LEU A 113 0.53 -14.92 1.85
CA LEU A 113 1.23 -14.95 3.13
C LEU A 113 2.71 -15.22 2.83
N GLY A 114 3.59 -14.26 3.10
CA GLY A 114 5.01 -14.41 2.76
C GLY A 114 5.86 -13.17 2.97
N ASN A 115 7.09 -13.25 2.48
CA ASN A 115 8.05 -12.17 2.54
C ASN A 115 7.73 -11.10 1.49
N GLY A 116 7.55 -9.86 1.94
CA GLY A 116 7.21 -8.74 1.08
C GLY A 116 8.40 -8.17 0.32
N SER A 117 9.62 -8.30 0.85
CA SER A 117 10.83 -7.76 0.19
C SER A 117 11.15 -8.48 -1.12
N GLU A 118 10.73 -9.73 -1.26
CA GLU A 118 10.83 -10.58 -2.46
C GLU A 118 9.74 -10.29 -3.50
N GLY A 119 8.71 -9.51 -3.14
CA GLY A 119 7.54 -9.29 -3.99
C GLY A 119 6.76 -10.56 -4.31
N TRP A 120 6.27 -10.64 -5.54
CA TRP A 120 5.49 -11.78 -6.04
C TRP A 120 5.75 -12.05 -7.52
N GLU A 121 6.92 -12.64 -7.78
CA GLU A 121 7.44 -12.92 -9.13
C GLU A 121 6.46 -13.67 -10.04
N GLU A 122 5.69 -14.62 -9.51
CA GLU A 122 4.68 -15.39 -10.27
C GLU A 122 3.66 -14.52 -11.03
N TYR A 123 3.35 -13.33 -10.52
CA TYR A 123 2.39 -12.40 -11.14
C TYR A 123 3.04 -11.14 -11.70
N ALA A 124 4.35 -11.00 -11.53
CA ALA A 124 5.12 -9.92 -12.11
C ALA A 124 5.04 -9.95 -13.66
N PRO A 125 5.23 -8.80 -14.32
CA PRO A 125 5.50 -7.48 -13.74
C PRO A 125 4.21 -6.70 -13.39
N PHE A 126 4.32 -5.76 -12.46
CA PHE A 126 3.23 -4.90 -11.97
C PHE A 126 3.31 -3.49 -12.53
N ASP A 127 2.14 -2.89 -12.79
CA ASP A 127 2.03 -1.49 -13.22
C ASP A 127 2.34 -0.52 -12.08
N ARG A 128 1.97 -0.93 -10.86
CA ARG A 128 2.10 -0.14 -9.63
C ARG A 128 2.61 -1.00 -8.49
N ILE A 129 3.47 -0.44 -7.65
CA ILE A 129 3.91 -1.09 -6.41
C ILE A 129 3.75 -0.10 -5.25
N LEU A 130 3.08 -0.52 -4.19
CA LEU A 130 2.89 0.28 -2.98
C LEU A 130 3.45 -0.47 -1.78
N VAL A 131 4.37 0.15 -1.04
CA VAL A 131 4.97 -0.47 0.14
C VAL A 131 4.52 0.31 1.38
N THR A 132 3.95 -0.38 2.36
CA THR A 132 3.40 0.19 3.61
C THR A 132 4.27 -0.12 4.83
N ALA A 133 5.54 -0.44 4.61
CA ALA A 133 6.56 -0.64 5.64
C ALA A 133 7.92 -0.11 5.15
N ALA A 134 8.68 0.54 6.02
CA ALA A 134 9.94 1.19 5.66
C ALA A 134 11.04 0.18 5.36
N ALA A 135 11.57 0.23 4.15
CA ALA A 135 12.73 -0.54 3.74
C ALA A 135 14.03 0.21 4.08
N ALA A 136 15.13 -0.52 4.34
CA ALA A 136 16.43 0.11 4.56
C ALA A 136 16.98 0.78 3.28
N SER A 137 16.71 0.14 2.14
CA SER A 137 16.91 0.64 0.78
C SER A 137 15.80 0.07 -0.11
N VAL A 138 15.64 0.59 -1.32
CA VAL A 138 14.66 0.07 -2.27
C VAL A 138 14.98 -1.41 -2.59
N PRO A 139 14.08 -2.37 -2.31
CA PRO A 139 14.36 -3.78 -2.57
C PRO A 139 14.53 -4.06 -4.07
N PRO A 140 15.66 -4.66 -4.51
CA PRO A 140 15.91 -4.92 -5.93
C PRO A 140 14.83 -5.77 -6.59
N ALA A 141 14.26 -6.74 -5.86
CA ALA A 141 13.19 -7.61 -6.37
C ALA A 141 11.94 -6.81 -6.74
N LEU A 142 11.54 -5.82 -5.92
CA LEU A 142 10.40 -4.97 -6.22
C LEU A 142 10.67 -4.09 -7.45
N LEU A 143 11.89 -3.57 -7.60
CA LEU A 143 12.26 -2.75 -8.76
C LEU A 143 12.32 -3.56 -10.07
N GLN A 144 12.76 -4.82 -9.99
CA GLN A 144 12.74 -5.75 -11.12
C GLN A 144 11.31 -6.11 -11.54
N GLN A 145 10.41 -6.28 -10.57
CA GLN A 145 9.00 -6.62 -10.81
C GLN A 145 8.15 -5.41 -11.23
N LEU A 146 8.69 -4.18 -11.17
CA LEU A 146 8.02 -2.99 -11.69
C LEU A 146 8.14 -2.94 -13.22
N LYS A 147 7.03 -2.76 -13.93
CA LYS A 147 7.02 -2.57 -15.39
C LYS A 147 7.77 -1.29 -15.81
N PRO A 148 8.29 -1.22 -17.04
CA PRO A 148 8.55 0.07 -17.67
C PRO A 148 7.30 0.95 -17.62
N GLU A 149 7.48 2.25 -17.40
CA GLU A 149 6.42 3.24 -17.11
C GLU A 149 5.62 2.94 -15.82
N GLY A 150 6.11 2.01 -15.01
CA GLY A 150 5.55 1.67 -13.72
C GLY A 150 5.91 2.69 -12.64
N ARG A 151 5.06 2.78 -11.61
CA ARG A 151 5.29 3.63 -10.44
C ARG A 151 5.37 2.82 -9.16
N MET A 152 6.32 3.17 -8.30
CA MET A 152 6.42 2.63 -6.95
C MET A 152 6.40 3.75 -5.92
N VAL A 153 5.58 3.59 -4.89
CA VAL A 153 5.61 4.46 -3.71
C VAL A 153 6.09 3.63 -2.52
N ILE A 154 7.20 4.04 -1.92
CA ILE A 154 7.90 3.27 -0.89
C ILE A 154 8.53 4.20 0.16
N PRO A 155 8.31 3.93 1.46
CA PRO A 155 9.10 4.54 2.52
C PRO A 155 10.49 3.89 2.61
N VAL A 156 11.54 4.70 2.57
CA VAL A 156 12.94 4.25 2.64
C VAL A 156 13.68 5.01 3.72
N GLY A 157 14.45 4.31 4.54
CA GLY A 157 15.33 4.94 5.52
C GLY A 157 15.62 4.08 6.73
N SER A 158 16.07 4.73 7.79
CA SER A 158 16.41 4.08 9.06
C SER A 158 15.25 4.15 10.06
N SER A 159 15.42 3.54 11.23
CA SER A 159 14.47 3.68 12.34
C SER A 159 14.34 5.12 12.87
N PHE A 160 15.26 6.02 12.52
CA PHE A 160 15.29 7.40 13.01
C PHE A 160 14.75 8.43 12.01
N SER A 161 14.86 8.15 10.72
CA SER A 161 14.42 9.04 9.64
C SER A 161 14.10 8.22 8.40
N GLN A 162 12.93 8.48 7.81
CA GLN A 162 12.45 7.79 6.63
C GLN A 162 11.81 8.80 5.68
N ASP A 163 12.09 8.61 4.40
CA ASP A 163 11.55 9.42 3.32
C ASP A 163 10.56 8.58 2.53
N LEU A 164 9.40 9.16 2.22
CA LEU A 164 8.48 8.59 1.27
C LEU A 164 8.94 8.96 -0.14
N LEU A 165 9.27 7.96 -0.93
CA LEU A 165 9.78 8.13 -2.28
C LEU A 165 8.74 7.69 -3.30
N LEU A 166 8.67 8.42 -4.41
CA LEU A 166 8.07 7.98 -5.66
C LEU A 166 9.19 7.59 -6.62
N LEU A 167 9.15 6.35 -7.09
CA LEU A 167 10.01 5.85 -8.15
C LEU A 167 9.20 5.69 -9.43
N GLU A 168 9.65 6.32 -10.50
CA GLU A 168 9.10 6.18 -11.84
C GLU A 168 10.13 5.42 -12.69
N LYS A 169 9.77 4.25 -13.20
CA LYS A 169 10.66 3.45 -14.06
C LYS A 169 10.43 3.84 -15.50
N GLU A 170 11.44 4.37 -16.15
CA GLU A 170 11.38 4.81 -17.54
C GLU A 170 11.38 3.62 -18.50
N THR A 171 11.05 3.88 -19.77
CA THR A 171 11.02 2.86 -20.84
C THR A 171 12.38 2.20 -21.09
N ASP A 172 13.47 2.94 -20.86
CA ASP A 172 14.85 2.44 -20.97
C ASP A 172 15.34 1.67 -19.72
N GLY A 173 14.48 1.55 -18.70
CA GLY A 173 14.78 0.88 -17.43
C GLY A 173 15.48 1.76 -16.39
N SER A 174 15.83 3.01 -16.72
CA SER A 174 16.29 3.98 -15.72
C SER A 174 15.17 4.32 -14.74
N VAL A 175 15.54 4.78 -13.55
CA VAL A 175 14.59 5.04 -12.47
C VAL A 175 14.78 6.47 -11.99
N LYS A 176 13.71 7.25 -12.09
CA LYS A 176 13.63 8.58 -11.53
C LYS A 176 13.06 8.50 -10.12
N GLU A 177 13.79 9.02 -9.16
CA GLU A 177 13.39 9.10 -7.76
C GLU A 177 12.93 10.51 -7.41
N THR A 178 11.78 10.62 -6.74
CA THR A 178 11.22 11.88 -6.24
C THR A 178 10.91 11.76 -4.76
N PHE A 179 11.50 12.63 -3.95
CA PHE A 179 11.13 12.79 -2.54
C PHE A 179 9.73 13.41 -2.41
N LEU A 180 8.84 12.75 -1.67
CA LEU A 180 7.46 13.21 -1.45
C LEU A 180 7.29 13.93 -0.10
N CYS A 181 7.76 13.32 0.98
CA CYS A 181 7.73 13.86 2.35
C CYS A 181 8.47 12.94 3.33
N ALA A 182 8.85 13.47 4.50
CA ALA A 182 9.30 12.66 5.62
C ALA A 182 8.13 11.88 6.24
N VAL A 183 8.38 10.63 6.64
CA VAL A 183 7.37 9.71 7.18
C VAL A 183 7.94 8.85 8.31
N MET A 184 7.06 8.09 8.98
CA MET A 184 7.45 7.08 9.96
C MET A 184 6.54 5.86 9.85
N PHE A 185 7.08 4.78 9.29
CA PHE A 185 6.48 3.47 9.13
C PHE A 185 7.19 2.44 9.99
N VAL A 186 6.47 1.35 10.26
CA VAL A 186 7.05 0.10 10.77
C VAL A 186 8.07 -0.47 9.77
N LYS A 187 9.04 -1.24 10.26
CA LYS A 187 10.11 -1.79 9.43
C LYS A 187 9.60 -2.88 8.48
N LEU A 188 10.01 -2.81 7.21
CA LEU A 188 9.96 -3.94 6.28
C LEU A 188 11.05 -4.93 6.67
N TYR A 189 10.64 -6.17 6.93
CA TYR A 189 11.57 -7.26 7.22
C TYR A 189 11.95 -7.96 5.92
N GLU A 190 13.24 -8.24 5.79
CA GLU A 190 13.82 -9.09 4.74
C GLU A 190 13.99 -10.52 5.23
#